data_AF-A0A8T1YRK3-F1
#
_entry.id   AF-A0A8T1YRK3-F1
#
_cell.length_a   1.000
_cell.length_b   1.000
_cell.length_c   1.000
_cell.angle_alpha   90.00
_cell.angle_beta   90.00
_cell.angle_gamma   90.00
#
_symmetry.space_group_name_H-M   'P 1'
#
loop_
_entity.id
_entity.type
_entity.pdbx_description
1 polymer ?
#
loop_
_entity_poly.entity_id
_entity_poly.type
_entity_poly.pdbx_seq_one_letter_code
_entity_poly.pdbx_strand_id
1 'polypeptide(L)'
;MHHEKQEKKFWTPSEDLKLTELVATYGARRWNRLAEKMQGRTGRGCRIRWLNKLDPRINKTAFTDEEDAKILSAQRELGNQWTKIAKLLHRRTDIAVRNQWRHLNTKKLKKQTKDEATNLKPPSSASSSSSSSPSEEKDTMEAIC
;
A
#
# COMPACT_ATOMS: atom_id res chain seq x y z
N MET A 1 -24.87 18.77 -14.97
CA MET A 1 -24.73 18.06 -13.68
C MET A 1 -23.27 18.13 -13.28
N HIS A 2 -22.92 18.91 -12.25
CA HIS A 2 -21.55 19.04 -11.79
C HIS A 2 -21.12 17.74 -11.12
N HIS A 3 -20.17 17.02 -11.74
CA HIS A 3 -19.44 15.96 -11.05
C HIS A 3 -18.38 16.64 -10.19
N GLU A 4 -18.76 17.03 -8.97
CA GLU A 4 -17.83 17.52 -7.97
C GLU A 4 -16.82 16.40 -7.67
N LYS A 5 -15.56 16.62 -8.04
CA LYS A 5 -14.46 15.71 -7.75
C LYS A 5 -14.35 15.59 -6.23
N GLN A 6 -14.77 14.45 -5.68
CA GLN A 6 -14.56 14.18 -4.26
C GLN A 6 -13.06 14.10 -3.97
N GLU A 7 -12.53 15.09 -3.27
CA GLU A 7 -11.20 15.03 -2.69
C GLU A 7 -11.09 13.78 -1.81
N LYS A 8 -9.94 13.10 -1.88
CA LYS A 8 -9.67 11.91 -1.06
C LYS A 8 -9.51 12.32 0.41
N LYS A 9 -10.62 12.46 1.12
CA LYS A 9 -10.63 12.74 2.57
C LYS A 9 -10.06 11.55 3.34
N PHE A 10 -8.93 11.74 4.01
CA PHE A 10 -8.32 10.72 4.88
C PHE A 10 -9.22 10.41 6.07
N TRP A 11 -9.27 9.15 6.50
CA TRP A 11 -10.03 8.72 7.69
C TRP A 11 -9.24 9.08 8.94
N THR A 12 -9.87 9.79 9.86
CA THR A 12 -9.30 10.10 11.17
C THR A 12 -9.58 8.97 12.18
N PRO A 13 -8.78 8.86 13.25
CA PRO A 13 -9.04 7.89 14.32
C PRO A 13 -10.44 8.06 14.94
N SER A 14 -10.90 9.30 15.13
CA SER A 14 -12.24 9.58 15.67
C SER A 14 -13.36 9.08 14.75
N GLU A 15 -13.17 9.19 13.42
CA GLU A 15 -14.12 8.63 12.46
C GLU A 15 -14.08 7.09 12.45
N ASP A 16 -12.90 6.49 12.60
CA ASP A 16 -12.76 5.03 12.70
C ASP A 16 -13.43 4.48 13.96
N LEU A 17 -13.27 5.15 15.12
CA LEU A 17 -13.95 4.81 16.37
C LEU A 17 -15.47 4.89 16.20
N LYS A 18 -15.96 6.02 15.69
CA LYS A 18 -17.39 6.22 15.44
C LYS A 18 -17.97 5.18 14.48
N LEU A 19 -17.27 4.86 13.39
CA LEU A 19 -17.70 3.81 12.46
C LEU A 19 -17.73 2.44 13.15
N THR A 20 -16.78 2.16 14.03
CA THR A 20 -16.73 0.89 14.78
C THR A 20 -17.89 0.76 15.75
N GLU A 21 -18.20 1.81 16.52
CA GLU A 21 -19.37 1.85 17.41
C GLU A 21 -20.69 1.69 16.66
N LEU A 22 -20.82 2.37 15.51
CA LEU A 22 -21.99 2.27 14.66
C LEU A 22 -22.17 0.84 14.10
N VAL A 23 -21.08 0.19 13.69
CA VAL A 23 -21.14 -1.20 13.22
C VAL A 23 -21.44 -2.17 14.38
N ALA A 24 -20.90 -1.92 15.58
CA ALA A 24 -21.22 -2.72 16.76
C ALA A 24 -22.71 -2.62 17.13
N THR A 25 -23.28 -1.41 17.05
CA THR A 25 -24.68 -1.13 17.41
C THR A 25 -25.68 -1.64 16.35
N TYR A 26 -25.41 -1.41 15.07
CA TYR A 26 -26.41 -1.63 13.99
C TYR A 26 -26.03 -2.75 13.00
N GLY A 27 -24.82 -3.29 13.08
CA GLY A 27 -24.28 -4.33 12.20
C GLY A 27 -23.70 -3.82 10.87
N ALA A 28 -22.79 -4.61 10.30
CA ALA A 28 -22.04 -4.32 9.05
C ALA A 28 -22.84 -4.59 7.75
N ARG A 29 -24.09 -4.13 7.66
CA ARG A 29 -24.99 -4.44 6.51
C ARG A 29 -25.51 -3.20 5.79
N ARG A 30 -26.08 -2.25 6.54
CA ARG A 30 -26.79 -1.07 5.97
C ARG A 30 -25.90 0.17 5.96
N TRP A 31 -24.84 0.13 5.15
CA TRP A 31 -23.78 1.17 5.14
C TRP A 31 -24.28 2.59 4.86
N ASN A 32 -25.31 2.76 4.02
CA ASN A 32 -25.89 4.08 3.76
C ASN A 32 -26.49 4.70 5.03
N ARG A 33 -27.23 3.92 5.82
CA ARG A 33 -27.77 4.37 7.11
C ARG A 33 -26.68 4.66 8.15
N LEU A 34 -25.58 3.92 8.10
CA LEU A 34 -24.43 4.24 8.95
C LEU A 34 -23.77 5.55 8.54
N ALA A 35 -23.66 5.79 7.24
CA ALA A 35 -23.09 7.02 6.70
C ALA A 35 -23.92 8.27 7.01
N GLU A 36 -25.26 8.17 7.12
CA GLU A 36 -26.11 9.28 7.61
C GLU A 36 -25.71 9.77 9.00
N LYS A 37 -25.15 8.88 9.84
CA LYS A 37 -24.65 9.22 11.18
C LYS A 37 -23.19 9.71 11.16
N MET A 38 -22.54 9.70 10.00
CA MET A 38 -21.14 10.10 9.80
C MET A 38 -21.08 11.42 9.02
N GLN A 39 -20.32 12.40 9.50
CA GLN A 39 -20.25 13.70 8.83
C GLN A 39 -19.34 13.64 7.59
N GLY A 40 -19.91 13.86 6.41
CA GLY A 40 -19.15 13.92 5.15
C GLY A 40 -18.54 12.59 4.72
N ARG A 41 -19.14 11.45 5.12
CA ARG A 41 -18.78 10.11 4.63
C ARG A 41 -19.94 9.49 3.87
N THR A 42 -19.61 8.69 2.87
CA THR A 42 -20.61 7.94 2.08
C THR A 42 -20.67 6.50 2.54
N GLY A 43 -21.81 5.82 2.32
CA GLY A 43 -21.97 4.41 2.69
C GLY A 43 -20.93 3.51 2.01
N ARG A 44 -20.59 3.79 0.74
CA ARG A 44 -19.49 3.13 0.04
C ARG A 44 -18.16 3.33 0.77
N GLY A 45 -17.86 4.56 1.19
CA GLY A 45 -16.65 4.88 1.96
C GLY A 45 -16.58 4.12 3.28
N CYS A 46 -17.67 4.12 4.06
CA CYS A 46 -17.77 3.37 5.31
C CYS A 46 -17.52 1.87 5.11
N ARG A 47 -18.16 1.27 4.11
CA ARG A 47 -17.96 -0.16 3.77
C ARG A 47 -16.50 -0.46 3.42
N ILE A 48 -15.90 0.34 2.54
CA ILE A 48 -14.51 0.16 2.11
C ILE A 48 -13.57 0.29 3.30
N ARG A 49 -13.77 1.29 4.17
CA ARG A 49 -12.95 1.48 5.37
C ARG A 49 -13.04 0.28 6.31
N TRP A 50 -14.26 -0.19 6.56
CA TRP A 50 -14.51 -1.33 7.42
C TRP A 50 -13.81 -2.60 6.90
N LEU A 51 -14.11 -3.00 5.67
CA LEU A 51 -13.62 -4.25 5.08
C LEU A 51 -12.10 -4.27 4.85
N ASN A 52 -11.46 -3.10 4.77
CA ASN A 52 -10.02 -3.02 4.50
C ASN A 52 -9.17 -2.79 5.76
N LYS A 53 -9.74 -2.22 6.83
CA LYS A 53 -8.95 -1.78 8.01
C LYS A 53 -9.59 -2.06 9.36
N LEU A 54 -10.89 -1.85 9.52
CA LEU A 54 -11.51 -1.86 10.86
C LEU A 54 -12.06 -3.21 11.29
N ASP A 55 -12.53 -4.04 10.34
CA ASP A 55 -13.10 -5.34 10.66
C ASP A 55 -12.10 -6.18 11.48
N PRO A 56 -12.46 -6.61 12.70
CA PRO A 56 -11.56 -7.38 13.57
C PRO A 56 -11.16 -8.73 12.95
N ARG A 57 -11.89 -9.19 11.92
CA ARG A 57 -11.57 -10.42 11.20
C ARG A 57 -10.38 -10.27 10.27
N ILE A 58 -9.90 -9.06 9.99
CA ILE A 58 -8.75 -8.80 9.11
C ILE A 58 -7.46 -9.11 9.86
N ASN A 59 -6.57 -9.86 9.22
CA ASN A 59 -5.24 -10.09 9.76
C ASN A 59 -4.35 -8.87 9.52
N LYS A 60 -3.92 -8.22 10.62
CA LYS A 60 -3.08 -7.02 10.64
C LYS A 60 -1.60 -7.30 10.94
N THR A 61 -1.21 -8.56 11.14
CA THR A 61 0.19 -8.92 11.40
C THR A 61 1.05 -8.71 10.15
N ALA A 62 2.36 -8.70 10.33
CA ALA A 62 3.30 -8.76 9.21
C ALA A 62 3.01 -9.98 8.30
N PHE A 63 3.34 -9.86 7.01
CA PHE A 63 3.31 -11.00 6.11
C PHE A 63 4.45 -11.95 6.43
N THR A 64 4.14 -13.24 6.40
CA THR A 64 5.13 -14.31 6.56
C THR A 64 5.80 -14.63 5.21
N ASP A 65 6.98 -15.24 5.25
CA ASP A 65 7.69 -15.65 4.03
C ASP A 65 6.87 -16.63 3.18
N GLU A 66 6.06 -17.49 3.81
CA GLU A 66 5.12 -18.38 3.12
C GLU A 66 4.02 -17.62 2.38
N GLU A 67 3.44 -16.60 3.03
CA GLU A 67 2.45 -15.73 2.37
C GLU A 67 3.10 -14.95 1.23
N ASP A 68 4.32 -14.46 1.41
CA ASP A 68 5.07 -13.74 0.37
C ASP A 68 5.36 -14.62 -0.84
N ALA A 69 5.78 -15.87 -0.62
CA ALA A 69 5.98 -16.85 -1.68
C ALA A 69 4.68 -17.12 -2.45
N LYS A 70 3.54 -17.29 -1.75
CA LYS A 70 2.22 -17.45 -2.37
C LYS A 70 1.82 -16.23 -3.19
N ILE A 71 2.04 -15.02 -2.68
CA ILE A 71 1.74 -13.78 -3.39
C ILE A 71 2.54 -13.69 -4.69
N LEU A 72 3.84 -14.01 -4.65
CA LEU A 72 4.71 -13.98 -5.82
C LEU A 72 4.32 -15.03 -6.87
N SER A 73 4.03 -16.27 -6.45
CA SER A 73 3.60 -17.33 -7.39
C SER A 73 2.25 -16.99 -8.01
N ALA A 74 1.26 -16.64 -7.18
CA ALA A 74 -0.09 -16.35 -7.66
C ALA A 74 -0.12 -15.09 -8.54
N GLN A 75 0.72 -14.08 -8.29
CA GLN A 75 0.82 -12.91 -9.17
C GLN A 75 1.46 -13.24 -10.52
N ARG A 76 2.41 -14.19 -10.58
CA ARG A 76 2.97 -14.68 -11.84
C ARG A 76 1.92 -15.40 -12.69
N GLU A 77 1.04 -16.17 -12.05
CA GLU A 77 0.02 -16.97 -12.73
C GLU A 77 -1.24 -16.17 -13.10
N LEU A 78 -1.74 -15.35 -12.17
CA LEU A 78 -3.03 -14.65 -12.29
C LEU A 78 -2.89 -13.17 -12.67
N GLY A 79 -1.68 -12.62 -12.62
CA GLY A 79 -1.43 -11.18 -12.76
C GLY A 79 -2.00 -10.38 -11.59
N ASN A 80 -2.47 -9.15 -11.87
CA ASN A 80 -2.93 -8.20 -10.86
C ASN A 80 -4.36 -8.47 -10.35
N GLN A 81 -4.77 -9.73 -10.29
CA GLN A 81 -6.08 -10.16 -9.81
C GLN A 81 -6.11 -10.27 -8.27
N TRP A 82 -5.85 -9.15 -7.59
CA TRP A 82 -5.64 -9.10 -6.13
C TRP A 82 -6.76 -9.69 -5.30
N THR A 83 -8.01 -9.55 -5.73
CA THR A 83 -9.17 -10.14 -5.04
C THR A 83 -9.14 -11.67 -5.11
N LYS A 84 -8.66 -12.28 -6.21
CA LYS A 84 -8.49 -13.73 -6.28
C LYS A 84 -7.30 -14.19 -5.44
N ILE A 85 -6.18 -13.48 -5.52
CA ILE A 85 -4.98 -13.79 -4.74
C ILE A 85 -5.27 -13.69 -3.24
N ALA A 86 -5.99 -12.67 -2.79
CA ALA A 86 -6.38 -12.51 -1.39
C ALA A 86 -7.23 -13.67 -0.87
N LYS A 87 -8.03 -14.34 -1.72
CA LYS A 87 -8.79 -15.53 -1.31
C LYS A 87 -7.89 -16.74 -1.01
N LEU A 88 -6.66 -16.75 -1.53
CA LEU A 88 -5.67 -17.80 -1.24
C LEU A 88 -4.99 -17.60 0.12
N LEU A 89 -5.13 -16.42 0.72
CA LEU A 89 -4.48 -16.05 1.98
C LEU A 89 -5.54 -15.87 3.07
N HIS A 90 -5.28 -16.42 4.24
CA HIS A 90 -6.26 -16.37 5.31
C HIS A 90 -6.40 -14.93 5.84
N ARG A 91 -7.62 -14.38 5.75
CA ARG A 91 -7.99 -13.07 6.33
C ARG A 91 -7.16 -11.87 5.84
N ARG A 92 -6.50 -12.00 4.69
CA ARG A 92 -5.82 -10.88 4.02
C ARG A 92 -6.78 -10.18 3.06
N THR A 93 -6.63 -8.86 2.95
CA THR A 93 -7.42 -8.06 2.00
C THR A 93 -6.65 -7.92 0.69
N ASP A 94 -7.37 -7.74 -0.42
CA ASP A 94 -6.80 -7.47 -1.74
C ASP A 94 -5.87 -6.25 -1.75
N ILE A 95 -6.22 -5.22 -0.96
CA ILE A 95 -5.38 -4.05 -0.75
C ILE A 95 -4.07 -4.43 -0.04
N ALA A 96 -4.12 -5.25 1.01
CA ALA A 96 -2.93 -5.69 1.73
C ALA A 96 -2.00 -6.51 0.82
N VAL A 97 -2.55 -7.43 0.04
CA VAL A 97 -1.81 -8.26 -0.92
C VAL A 97 -1.10 -7.42 -1.97
N ARG A 98 -1.81 -6.47 -2.60
CA ARG A 98 -1.21 -5.58 -3.59
C ARG A 98 -0.07 -4.76 -2.99
N ASN A 99 -0.25 -4.25 -1.79
CA ASN A 99 0.78 -3.46 -1.10
C ASN A 99 1.99 -4.35 -0.78
N GLN A 100 1.78 -5.58 -0.31
CA GLN A 100 2.86 -6.52 -0.03
C GLN A 100 3.65 -6.86 -1.29
N TRP A 101 2.97 -7.14 -2.40
CA TRP A 101 3.63 -7.37 -3.68
C TRP A 101 4.49 -6.18 -4.12
N ARG A 102 4.01 -4.93 -3.95
CA ARG A 102 4.82 -3.73 -4.23
C ARG A 102 6.09 -3.69 -3.37
N HIS A 103 5.97 -3.96 -2.07
CA HIS A 103 7.12 -4.01 -1.17
C HIS A 103 8.13 -5.09 -1.57
N LEU A 104 7.65 -6.29 -1.94
CA LEU A 104 8.50 -7.38 -2.43
C LEU A 104 9.20 -7.01 -3.74
N ASN A 105 8.49 -6.34 -4.65
CA ASN A 105 9.04 -5.95 -5.95
C ASN A 105 10.12 -4.87 -5.80
N THR A 106 9.92 -3.88 -4.93
CA THR A 106 10.96 -2.88 -4.61
C THR A 106 12.20 -3.52 -3.97
N LYS A 107 12.03 -4.52 -3.08
CA LYS A 107 13.15 -5.26 -2.49
C LYS A 107 13.97 -6.03 -3.55
N LYS A 108 13.31 -6.64 -4.54
CA LYS A 108 14.00 -7.32 -5.65
C LYS A 108 14.87 -6.38 -6.46
N LEU A 109 14.34 -5.20 -6.81
CA LEU A 109 15.07 -4.22 -7.62
C LEU A 109 16.31 -3.70 -6.87
N LYS A 110 16.18 -3.40 -5.56
CA LYS A 110 17.31 -2.95 -4.72
C LYS A 110 18.37 -4.04 -4.51
N LYS A 111 17.97 -5.31 -4.48
CA LYS A 111 18.91 -6.43 -4.36
C LYS A 111 19.71 -6.60 -5.65
N GLN A 112 19.07 -6.52 -6.81
CA GLN A 112 19.74 -6.57 -8.12
C GLN A 112 20.76 -5.43 -8.29
N THR A 113 20.43 -4.19 -7.93
CA THR A 113 21.38 -3.07 -8.02
C THR A 113 22.57 -3.22 -7.07
N LYS A 114 22.38 -3.87 -5.91
CA LYS A 114 23.46 -4.09 -4.93
C LYS A 114 24.39 -5.21 -5.38
N ASP A 115 23.82 -6.30 -5.89
CA ASP A 115 24.59 -7.44 -6.41
C ASP A 115 25.41 -7.01 -7.66
N GLU A 116 24.87 -6.13 -8.50
CA GLU A 116 25.57 -5.55 -9.67
C GLU A 116 26.68 -4.57 -9.28
N ALA A 117 26.45 -3.71 -8.26
CA ALA A 117 27.48 -2.80 -7.75
C ALA A 117 28.63 -3.52 -7.04
N THR A 118 28.39 -4.69 -6.44
CA THR A 118 29.46 -5.51 -5.82
C THR A 118 30.27 -6.33 -6.81
N ASN A 119 29.81 -6.46 -8.07
CA ASN A 119 30.50 -7.23 -9.11
C ASN A 119 31.42 -6.36 -10.00
N LEU A 120 31.40 -5.03 -9.84
CA LEU A 120 32.36 -4.12 -10.48
C LEU A 120 33.54 -3.84 -9.55
N LYS A 121 34.52 -4.76 -9.50
CA LYS A 121 35.83 -4.50 -8.91
C LYS A 121 36.74 -3.84 -9.97
N PRO A 122 37.19 -2.59 -9.81
CA PRO A 122 38.23 -2.05 -10.68
C PRO A 122 39.60 -2.65 -10.31
N PRO A 123 40.46 -2.99 -11.29
CA PRO A 123 41.88 -3.21 -11.01
C PRO A 123 42.51 -1.89 -10.57
N SER A 124 43.22 -1.96 -9.46
CA SER A 124 44.05 -0.90 -8.89
C SER A 124 45.18 -0.50 -9.84
N SER A 125 45.28 0.80 -10.18
CA SER A 125 46.53 1.57 -10.15
C SER A 125 46.39 3.00 -10.71
N ALA A 126 46.88 3.95 -9.90
CA ALA A 126 47.62 5.15 -10.27
C ALA A 126 46.90 6.40 -10.88
N SER A 127 46.81 7.40 -9.99
CA SER A 127 47.25 8.81 -10.12
C SER A 127 46.58 9.84 -11.05
N SER A 128 46.23 10.94 -10.36
CA SER A 128 46.44 12.37 -10.65
C SER A 128 45.48 13.17 -11.55
N SER A 129 44.85 14.19 -10.89
CA SER A 129 44.52 15.56 -11.33
C SER A 129 43.66 15.74 -12.60
N SER A 130 42.72 16.66 -12.74
CA SER A 130 42.45 17.96 -12.12
C SER A 130 41.01 18.41 -12.44
N SER A 131 40.52 19.36 -11.64
CA SER A 131 39.44 20.35 -11.87
C SER A 131 38.61 20.30 -13.16
N SER A 132 37.28 20.36 -13.01
CA SER A 132 36.45 21.52 -13.41
C SER A 132 34.98 21.28 -13.04
N SER A 133 34.37 22.27 -12.37
CA SER A 133 32.92 22.36 -12.15
C SER A 133 32.17 22.52 -13.47
N PRO A 134 30.91 22.06 -13.53
CA PRO A 134 29.85 23.03 -13.81
C PRO A 134 28.62 22.84 -12.92
N SER A 135 28.03 23.99 -12.61
CA SER A 135 26.69 24.24 -12.09
C SER A 135 25.58 23.60 -12.93
N GLU A 136 24.56 23.01 -12.29
CA GLU A 136 23.14 23.19 -12.63
C GLU A 136 22.18 22.50 -11.63
N GLU A 137 21.02 23.15 -11.48
CA GLU A 137 19.70 22.69 -11.01
C GLU A 137 19.51 22.09 -9.60
N LYS A 138 18.90 22.91 -8.72
CA LYS A 138 18.14 22.46 -7.55
C LYS A 138 16.67 22.27 -7.92
N ASP A 139 16.33 21.07 -8.37
CA ASP A 139 14.95 20.59 -8.34
C ASP A 139 14.66 20.05 -6.93
N THR A 140 13.66 20.63 -6.26
CA THR A 140 13.32 20.34 -4.87
C THR A 140 12.28 19.22 -4.84
N MET A 141 12.70 18.03 -4.43
CA MET A 141 11.80 16.96 -3.99
C MET A 141 11.17 17.35 -2.64
N GLU A 142 9.84 17.37 -2.56
CA GLU A 142 9.13 17.13 -1.30
C GLU A 142 8.06 16.02 -1.45
N ALA A 143 8.32 14.95 -0.68
CA ALA A 143 7.40 14.12 0.09
C ALA A 143 6.02 13.77 -0.49
N ILE A 144 5.86 12.50 -0.89
CA ILE A 144 4.55 11.84 -0.92
C ILE A 144 4.44 10.92 0.30
N CYS A 145 3.42 11.20 1.11
CA CYS A 145 2.89 10.45 2.25
C CYS A 145 2.48 9.00 1.94
#